data_AF-A0A7K4IGZ0-F1
#
_entry.id   AF-A0A7K4IGZ0-F1
#
_cell.length_a   1.000
_cell.length_b   1.000
_cell.length_c   1.000
_cell.angle_alpha   90.00
_cell.angle_beta   90.00
_cell.angle_gamma   90.00
#
_symmetry.space_group_name_H-M   'P 1'
#
loop_
_entity.id
_entity.type
_entity.pdbx_description
1 polymer ?
#
loop_
_entity_poly.entity_id
_entity_poly.type
_entity_poly.pdbx_seq_one_letter_code
_entity_poly.pdbx_strand_id
1 'polypeptide(L)'
;MGRSSGVMITVKVPVNWDVMTERQRTRLSRITRRDTRVIRAYIGVIEHHERQLLTGTTKKDIDAGVLDRLTLRTDIRPSVSHDFKKRFPTISVNELQECRETAIGMWKVYLLLGRGKPLRASGYRSRKLPRNAFTRMFELLYRPESRIKHWLLLRDSLDSTRQGVRKHPRLAIPLSPSSYHLNQLRSATAKSIQIVKDQRRKWWVSSSCPEVGQSWTSLRGAYIPPCGN
;
A
#
# COMPACT_ATOMS: atom_id res chain seq x y z
N MET A 1 2.04 11.51 17.19
CA MET A 1 2.12 11.82 15.74
C MET A 1 0.92 12.67 15.37
N GLY A 2 1.11 13.97 15.21
CA GLY A 2 0.03 14.89 14.85
C GLY A 2 -0.59 14.51 13.51
N ARG A 3 -1.90 14.29 13.50
CA ARG A 3 -2.68 14.14 12.26
C ARG A 3 -2.72 15.52 11.61
N SER A 4 -2.00 15.73 10.51
CA SER A 4 -2.24 16.89 9.66
C SER A 4 -3.66 16.77 9.11
N SER A 5 -4.55 17.66 9.52
CA SER A 5 -5.92 17.83 9.02
C SER A 5 -5.95 18.43 7.61
N GLY A 6 -5.06 17.95 6.74
CA GLY A 6 -4.99 18.38 5.34
C GLY A 6 -5.92 17.53 4.49
N VAL A 7 -6.53 18.16 3.48
CA VAL A 7 -7.24 17.46 2.42
C VAL A 7 -6.25 16.48 1.76
N MET A 8 -6.65 15.22 1.59
CA MET A 8 -5.83 14.24 0.87
C MET A 8 -6.38 14.07 -0.54
N ILE A 9 -5.58 14.46 -1.53
CA ILE A 9 -5.89 14.24 -2.93
C ILE A 9 -5.44 12.84 -3.31
N THR A 10 -6.33 12.07 -3.95
CA THR A 10 -5.99 10.75 -4.49
C THR A 10 -5.91 10.82 -6.01
N VAL A 11 -4.72 10.58 -6.57
CA VAL A 11 -4.49 10.60 -8.03
C VAL A 11 -4.37 9.19 -8.54
N LYS A 12 -5.28 8.78 -9.43
CA LYS A 12 -5.36 7.41 -9.97
C LYS A 12 -4.80 7.35 -11.39
N VAL A 13 -3.60 6.80 -11.54
CA VAL A 13 -2.87 6.71 -12.80
C VAL A 13 -2.98 5.29 -13.38
N PRO A 14 -3.26 5.12 -14.69
CA PRO A 14 -3.28 3.80 -15.30
C PRO A 14 -1.86 3.23 -15.44
N VAL A 15 -1.74 1.92 -15.23
CA VAL A 15 -0.54 1.16 -15.57
C VAL A 15 -0.54 0.92 -17.07
N ASN A 16 0.58 1.20 -17.74
CA ASN A 16 0.76 0.86 -19.13
C ASN A 16 1.03 -0.65 -19.26
N TRP A 17 -0.03 -1.45 -19.25
CA TRP A 17 0.07 -2.91 -19.17
C TRP A 17 0.73 -3.53 -20.42
N ASP A 18 0.47 -2.94 -21.59
CA ASP A 18 0.84 -3.51 -22.89
C ASP A 18 2.35 -3.49 -23.12
N VAL A 19 3.05 -2.53 -22.52
CA VAL A 19 4.51 -2.41 -22.61
C VAL A 19 5.28 -3.20 -21.54
N MET A 20 4.57 -3.79 -20.56
CA MET A 20 5.20 -4.67 -19.57
C MET A 20 5.57 -6.02 -20.18
N THR A 21 6.74 -6.55 -19.83
CA THR A 21 7.12 -7.92 -20.19
C THR A 21 6.24 -8.94 -19.44
N GLU A 22 6.10 -10.14 -20.00
CA GLU A 22 5.33 -11.20 -19.36
C GLU A 22 5.87 -11.55 -17.96
N ARG A 23 7.20 -11.48 -17.78
CA ARG A 23 7.85 -11.63 -16.48
C ARG A 23 7.39 -10.57 -15.48
N GLN A 24 7.33 -9.30 -15.88
CA GLN A 24 6.86 -8.20 -15.01
C GLN A 24 5.38 -8.36 -14.66
N ARG A 25 4.53 -8.71 -15.64
CA ARG A 25 3.10 -8.95 -15.43
C ARG A 25 2.85 -10.10 -14.46
N THR A 26 3.54 -11.22 -14.65
CA THR A 26 3.49 -12.37 -13.77
C THR A 26 3.98 -12.02 -12.37
N ARG A 27 5.08 -11.26 -12.25
CA ARG A 27 5.62 -10.81 -10.96
C ARG A 27 4.64 -9.91 -10.20
N LEU A 28 4.10 -8.87 -10.84
CA LEU A 28 3.06 -8.02 -10.25
C LEU A 28 1.83 -8.83 -9.80
N SER A 29 1.46 -9.82 -10.61
CA SER A 29 0.34 -10.69 -10.30
C SER A 29 0.59 -11.57 -9.06
N ARG A 30 1.80 -12.12 -8.91
CA ARG A 30 2.23 -12.93 -7.75
C ARG A 30 2.31 -12.10 -6.49
N ILE A 31 2.92 -10.92 -6.55
CA ILE A 31 3.01 -9.94 -5.47
C ILE A 31 1.61 -9.66 -4.89
N THR A 32 0.70 -9.17 -5.73
CA THR A 32 -0.66 -8.82 -5.29
C THR A 32 -1.45 -10.02 -4.78
N ARG A 33 -1.24 -11.22 -5.33
CA ARG A 33 -1.87 -12.45 -4.85
C ARG A 33 -1.36 -12.85 -3.46
N ARG A 34 -0.04 -12.76 -3.23
CA ARG A 34 0.58 -12.99 -1.91
C ARG A 34 -0.02 -12.04 -0.88
N ASP A 35 0.00 -10.74 -1.16
CA ASP A 35 -0.49 -9.73 -0.22
C ASP A 35 -1.99 -9.91 0.07
N THR A 36 -2.78 -10.24 -0.96
CA THR A 36 -4.20 -10.60 -0.77
C THR A 36 -4.39 -11.75 0.23
N ARG A 37 -3.54 -12.79 0.19
CA ARG A 37 -3.61 -13.91 1.13
C ARG A 37 -3.22 -13.49 2.55
N VAL A 38 -2.21 -12.64 2.68
CA VAL A 38 -1.74 -12.13 3.98
C VAL A 38 -2.78 -11.21 4.62
N ILE A 39 -3.34 -10.26 3.86
CA ILE A 39 -4.39 -9.35 4.34
C ILE A 39 -5.61 -10.16 4.82
N ARG A 40 -6.02 -11.19 4.06
CA ARG A 40 -7.10 -12.10 4.48
C ARG A 40 -6.77 -12.85 5.77
N ALA A 41 -5.53 -13.29 5.94
CA ALA A 41 -5.11 -13.94 7.17
C ALA A 41 -5.19 -12.96 8.35
N TYR A 42 -4.73 -11.71 8.19
CA TYR A 42 -4.90 -10.68 9.22
C TYR A 42 -6.36 -10.43 9.57
N ILE A 43 -7.24 -10.30 8.58
CA ILE A 43 -8.68 -10.11 8.81
C ILE A 43 -9.26 -11.28 9.61
N GLY A 44 -8.88 -12.53 9.31
CA GLY A 44 -9.32 -13.69 10.09
C GLY A 44 -8.82 -13.69 11.53
N VAL A 45 -7.58 -13.26 11.78
CA VAL A 45 -7.04 -13.10 13.14
C VAL A 45 -7.80 -11.98 13.88
N ILE A 46 -8.07 -10.86 13.22
CA ILE A 46 -8.84 -9.75 13.79
C ILE A 46 -10.25 -10.21 14.16
N GLU A 47 -10.91 -10.97 13.28
CA GLU A 47 -12.25 -11.51 13.53
C GLU A 47 -12.26 -12.48 14.72
N HIS A 48 -11.26 -13.35 14.84
CA HIS A 48 -11.19 -14.34 15.92
C HIS A 48 -10.90 -13.70 17.29
N HIS A 49 -10.08 -12.64 17.31
CA HIS A 49 -9.64 -11.96 18.54
C HIS A 49 -10.25 -10.57 18.72
N GLU A 50 -11.40 -10.31 18.10
CA GLU A 50 -12.00 -8.97 17.99
C GLU A 50 -12.10 -8.29 19.37
N ARG A 51 -12.63 -9.00 20.38
CA ARG A 51 -12.80 -8.47 21.74
C ARG A 51 -11.51 -8.00 22.40
N GLN A 52 -10.38 -8.65 22.08
CA GLN A 52 -9.07 -8.32 22.65
C GLN A 52 -8.36 -7.21 21.88
N LEU A 53 -8.72 -7.03 20.60
CA LEU A 53 -8.07 -6.10 19.68
C LEU A 53 -8.74 -4.73 19.63
N LEU A 54 -10.03 -4.65 19.97
CA LEU A 54 -10.77 -3.40 20.00
C LEU A 54 -10.29 -2.50 21.13
N THR A 55 -9.93 -1.27 20.79
CA THR A 55 -9.47 -0.25 21.73
C THR A 55 -10.23 1.07 21.59
N GLY A 56 -10.03 1.95 22.58
CA GLY A 56 -10.72 3.23 22.69
C GLY A 56 -12.09 3.12 23.35
N THR A 57 -12.61 4.26 23.83
CA THR A 57 -13.92 4.35 24.50
C THR A 57 -15.06 3.87 23.62
N THR A 58 -14.97 4.13 22.31
CA THR A 58 -15.98 3.74 21.32
C THR A 58 -15.77 2.33 20.74
N LYS A 59 -14.66 1.66 21.06
CA LYS A 59 -14.27 0.35 20.50
C LYS A 59 -14.30 0.32 18.96
N LYS A 60 -13.86 1.40 18.31
CA LYS A 60 -13.79 1.53 16.84
C LYS A 60 -12.37 1.46 16.27
N ASP A 61 -11.36 1.36 17.14
CA ASP A 61 -9.97 1.23 16.76
C ASP A 61 -9.44 -0.17 17.06
N ILE A 62 -8.42 -0.58 16.29
CA ILE A 62 -7.72 -1.86 16.45
C ILE A 62 -6.30 -1.56 16.92
N ASP A 63 -5.87 -2.25 17.98
CA ASP A 63 -4.49 -2.16 18.47
C ASP A 63 -3.54 -3.00 17.59
N ALA A 64 -2.73 -2.29 16.80
CA ALA A 64 -1.72 -2.90 15.94
C ALA A 64 -0.63 -3.64 16.72
N GLY A 65 -0.29 -3.18 17.93
CA GLY A 65 0.71 -3.79 18.80
C GLY A 65 0.22 -5.12 19.39
N VAL A 66 -1.05 -5.19 19.83
CA VAL A 66 -1.67 -6.46 20.22
C VAL A 66 -1.72 -7.42 19.03
N LEU A 67 -2.09 -6.94 17.85
CA LEU A 67 -2.12 -7.78 16.64
C LEU A 67 -0.74 -8.33 16.27
N ASP A 68 0.33 -7.54 16.44
CA ASP A 68 1.71 -8.01 16.27
C ASP A 68 2.10 -9.06 17.30
N ARG A 69 1.67 -8.90 18.56
CA ARG A 69 1.90 -9.92 19.60
C ARG A 69 1.26 -11.26 19.24
N LEU A 70 0.14 -11.24 18.54
CA LEU A 70 -0.54 -12.46 18.06
C LEU A 70 0.11 -13.06 16.81
N THR A 71 0.75 -12.24 15.96
CA THR A 71 1.11 -12.65 14.58
C THR A 71 2.60 -12.68 14.24
N LEU A 72 3.43 -11.94 14.95
CA LEU A 72 4.87 -11.82 14.68
C LEU A 72 5.70 -12.31 15.86
N ARG A 73 6.63 -13.22 15.60
CA ARG A 73 7.66 -13.63 16.56
C ARG A 73 8.77 -12.58 16.67
N THR A 74 9.39 -12.49 17.82
CA THR A 74 10.59 -11.67 18.10
C THR A 74 11.58 -12.51 18.91
N ASP A 75 12.81 -12.03 19.12
CA ASP A 75 13.80 -12.80 19.91
C ASP A 75 13.34 -13.03 21.36
N ILE A 76 12.59 -12.06 21.91
CA ILE A 76 11.98 -12.13 23.24
C ILE A 76 10.67 -12.97 23.22
N ARG A 77 10.07 -13.16 22.04
CA ARG A 77 8.81 -13.90 21.85
C ARG A 77 8.99 -14.95 20.73
N PRO A 78 9.59 -16.10 21.05
CA PRO A 78 9.93 -17.10 20.04
C PRO A 78 8.69 -17.79 19.44
N SER A 79 7.56 -17.78 20.15
CA SER A 79 6.31 -18.40 19.72
C SER A 79 5.14 -17.41 19.80
N VAL A 80 4.23 -17.49 18.83
CA VAL A 80 2.98 -16.72 18.77
C VAL A 80 1.86 -17.59 18.24
N SER A 81 0.62 -17.28 18.64
CA SER A 81 -0.58 -18.06 18.26
C SER A 81 -0.78 -18.15 16.75
N HIS A 82 -0.47 -17.08 16.01
CA HIS A 82 -0.68 -16.99 14.56
C HIS A 82 0.62 -16.63 13.84
N ASP A 83 1.66 -17.47 13.88
CA ASP A 83 2.98 -17.12 13.31
C ASP A 83 2.93 -16.89 11.78
N PHE A 84 2.92 -15.62 11.39
CA PHE A 84 2.83 -15.21 10.00
C PHE A 84 4.13 -15.35 9.24
N LYS A 85 5.29 -15.35 9.92
CA LYS A 85 6.57 -15.61 9.25
C LYS A 85 6.74 -17.09 8.97
N LYS A 86 6.22 -17.98 9.82
CA LYS A 86 6.12 -19.42 9.52
C LYS A 86 5.14 -19.67 8.37
N ARG A 87 3.96 -19.04 8.40
CA ARG A 87 2.92 -19.20 7.36
C ARG A 87 3.28 -18.59 6.00
N PHE A 88 3.99 -17.46 6.02
CA PHE A 88 4.41 -16.72 4.83
C PHE A 88 5.93 -16.48 4.91
N PRO A 89 6.76 -17.47 4.57
CA PRO A 89 8.21 -17.35 4.74
C PRO A 89 8.84 -16.29 3.82
N THR A 90 8.28 -16.10 2.62
CA THR A 90 8.87 -15.27 1.54
C THR A 90 8.52 -13.78 1.60
N ILE A 91 7.71 -13.33 2.56
CA ILE A 91 7.35 -11.91 2.73
C ILE A 91 8.26 -11.27 3.78
N SER A 92 8.72 -10.06 3.53
CA SER A 92 9.50 -9.30 4.53
C SER A 92 8.61 -8.85 5.70
N VAL A 93 9.21 -8.53 6.85
CA VAL A 93 8.47 -7.99 8.01
C VAL A 93 7.82 -6.66 7.65
N ASN A 94 8.50 -5.80 6.89
CA ASN A 94 7.94 -4.53 6.44
C ASN A 94 6.67 -4.75 5.60
N GLU A 95 6.70 -5.67 4.64
CA GLU A 95 5.51 -5.97 3.83
C GLU A 95 4.38 -6.63 4.64
N LEU A 96 4.70 -7.40 5.69
CA LEU A 96 3.69 -7.88 6.64
C LEU A 96 3.00 -6.72 7.34
N GLN A 97 3.77 -5.72 7.80
CA GLN A 97 3.22 -4.51 8.42
C GLN A 97 2.33 -3.74 7.43
N GLU A 98 2.71 -3.60 6.15
CA GLU A 98 1.84 -2.95 5.15
C GLU A 98 0.52 -3.72 4.93
N CYS A 99 0.58 -5.05 4.91
CA CYS A 99 -0.60 -5.90 4.83
C CYS A 99 -1.47 -5.77 6.09
N ARG A 100 -0.86 -5.66 7.27
CA ARG A 100 -1.54 -5.44 8.55
C ARG A 100 -2.29 -4.12 8.57
N GLU A 101 -1.64 -3.02 8.22
CA GLU A 101 -2.28 -1.69 8.17
C GLU A 101 -3.46 -1.68 7.18
N THR A 102 -3.32 -2.37 6.06
CA THR A 102 -4.41 -2.54 5.09
C THR A 102 -5.59 -3.31 5.70
N ALA A 103 -5.34 -4.41 6.39
CA ALA A 103 -6.37 -5.21 7.07
C ALA A 103 -7.07 -4.41 8.18
N ILE A 104 -6.30 -3.69 9.00
CA ILE A 104 -6.82 -2.79 10.04
C ILE A 104 -7.70 -1.71 9.41
N GLY A 105 -7.24 -1.04 8.35
CA GLY A 105 -8.02 -0.03 7.64
C GLY A 105 -9.34 -0.57 7.11
N MET A 106 -9.33 -1.77 6.51
CA MET A 106 -10.56 -2.45 6.07
C MET A 106 -11.52 -2.75 7.23
N TRP A 107 -11.00 -3.20 8.37
CA TRP A 107 -11.81 -3.49 9.56
C TRP A 107 -12.38 -2.22 10.21
N LYS A 108 -11.61 -1.14 10.27
CA LYS A 108 -12.09 0.16 10.77
C LYS A 108 -13.25 0.70 9.93
N VAL A 109 -13.16 0.61 8.60
CA VAL A 109 -14.27 0.99 7.71
C VAL A 109 -15.52 0.17 8.01
N TYR A 110 -15.38 -1.12 8.28
CA TYR A 110 -16.49 -1.97 8.74
C TYR A 110 -17.10 -1.48 10.06
N LEU A 111 -16.28 -1.25 11.09
CA LEU A 111 -16.75 -0.76 12.40
C LEU A 111 -17.41 0.62 12.32
N LEU A 112 -16.93 1.49 11.43
CA LEU A 112 -17.49 2.83 11.24
C LEU A 112 -18.83 2.82 10.52
N LEU A 113 -18.95 2.02 9.46
CA LEU A 113 -20.17 1.99 8.64
C LEU A 113 -21.25 1.07 9.21
N GLY A 114 -20.95 0.21 10.18
CA GLY A 114 -21.88 -0.77 10.73
C GLY A 114 -22.42 -1.76 9.68
N ARG A 115 -21.79 -1.82 8.51
CA ARG A 115 -22.15 -2.73 7.41
C ARG A 115 -21.59 -4.12 7.71
N GLY A 116 -21.91 -5.14 6.90
CA GLY A 116 -21.38 -6.50 7.10
C GLY A 116 -19.84 -6.56 7.10
N LYS A 117 -19.29 -7.58 7.77
CA LYS A 117 -17.83 -7.83 7.91
C LYS A 117 -17.08 -7.66 6.60
N PRO A 118 -15.85 -7.08 6.61
CA PRO A 118 -15.17 -6.59 5.42
C PRO A 118 -14.85 -7.68 4.40
N LEU A 119 -14.75 -8.94 4.85
CA LEU A 119 -14.68 -10.12 3.97
C LEU A 119 -15.49 -11.26 4.61
N ARG A 120 -16.56 -11.72 3.94
CA ARG A 120 -17.14 -13.04 4.24
C ARG A 120 -16.21 -14.13 3.67
N ALA A 121 -15.90 -15.15 4.46
CA ALA A 121 -14.99 -16.24 4.09
C ALA A 121 -15.36 -16.97 2.77
N SER A 122 -16.62 -16.92 2.34
CA SER A 122 -17.11 -17.64 1.15
C SER A 122 -17.13 -16.83 -0.15
N GLY A 123 -17.38 -15.50 -0.11
CA GLY A 123 -17.72 -14.74 -1.33
C GLY A 123 -16.55 -14.07 -2.08
N TYR A 124 -15.45 -13.76 -1.40
CA TYR A 124 -14.37 -12.95 -1.97
C TYR A 124 -13.19 -13.73 -2.55
N ARG A 125 -13.31 -15.05 -2.74
CA ARG A 125 -12.17 -15.92 -3.09
C ARG A 125 -11.41 -15.46 -4.36
N SER A 126 -12.07 -14.81 -5.31
CA SER A 126 -11.49 -14.44 -6.62
C SER A 126 -10.87 -13.04 -6.74
N ARG A 127 -11.29 -12.03 -5.94
CA ARG A 127 -10.84 -10.63 -6.15
C ARG A 127 -9.52 -10.33 -5.43
N LYS A 128 -8.54 -9.83 -6.17
CA LYS A 128 -7.30 -9.30 -5.61
C LYS A 128 -7.59 -8.07 -4.77
N LEU A 129 -7.06 -8.05 -3.56
CA LEU A 129 -7.12 -6.88 -2.69
C LEU A 129 -6.07 -5.85 -3.16
N PRO A 130 -6.34 -4.55 -2.98
CA PRO A 130 -5.35 -3.52 -3.22
C PRO A 130 -4.06 -3.77 -2.45
N ARG A 131 -2.90 -3.59 -3.09
CA ARG A 131 -1.61 -3.55 -2.39
C ARG A 131 -1.31 -2.09 -2.06
N ASN A 132 -1.23 -1.77 -0.78
CA ASN A 132 -0.68 -0.50 -0.33
C ASN A 132 0.85 -0.62 -0.21
N ALA A 133 1.57 0.42 -0.59
CA ALA A 133 2.99 0.56 -0.32
C ALA A 133 3.30 1.99 0.15
N PHE A 134 4.13 2.12 1.18
CA PHE A 134 4.51 3.40 1.77
C PHE A 134 5.88 3.85 1.27
N THR A 135 6.28 5.09 1.58
CA THR A 135 7.45 5.79 0.99
C THR A 135 8.75 5.00 0.91
N ARG A 136 9.02 4.04 1.79
CA ARG A 136 10.24 3.19 1.74
C ARG A 136 10.16 2.02 0.75
N MET A 137 8.97 1.72 0.26
CA MET A 137 8.65 0.55 -0.57
C MET A 137 8.36 0.93 -2.02
N PHE A 138 8.32 2.22 -2.35
CA PHE A 138 8.13 2.66 -3.72
C PHE A 138 8.95 3.91 -4.07
N GLU A 139 9.13 4.12 -5.37
CA GLU A 139 9.71 5.34 -5.94
C GLU A 139 9.02 5.66 -7.26
N LEU A 140 8.69 6.93 -7.49
CA LEU A 140 8.20 7.41 -8.78
C LEU A 140 9.40 7.99 -9.55
N LEU A 141 9.68 7.43 -10.71
CA LEU A 141 10.85 7.77 -11.53
C LEU A 141 10.41 8.39 -12.85
N TYR A 142 11.04 9.51 -13.21
CA TYR A 142 10.89 10.16 -14.51
C TYR A 142 12.15 9.96 -15.37
N ARG A 143 11.96 9.54 -16.63
CA ARG A 143 13.03 9.31 -17.61
C ARG A 143 12.65 9.98 -18.94
N PRO A 144 13.03 11.24 -19.18
CA PRO A 144 12.58 12.00 -20.35
C PRO A 144 13.00 11.37 -21.68
N GLU A 145 14.17 10.74 -21.72
CA GLU A 145 14.77 10.10 -22.89
C GLU A 145 14.12 8.75 -23.25
N SER A 146 13.37 8.14 -22.32
CA SER A 146 12.74 6.86 -22.55
C SER A 146 11.38 7.03 -23.24
N ARG A 147 11.04 6.12 -24.15
CA ARG A 147 9.70 6.03 -24.76
C ARG A 147 8.59 6.02 -23.71
N ILE A 148 8.84 5.41 -22.56
CA ILE A 148 7.96 5.48 -21.40
C ILE A 148 8.64 6.37 -20.37
N LYS A 149 8.06 7.56 -20.15
CA LYS A 149 8.70 8.57 -19.30
C LYS A 149 8.47 8.35 -17.81
N HIS A 150 7.38 7.71 -17.42
CA HIS A 150 6.96 7.61 -16.02
C HIS A 150 6.92 6.16 -15.54
N TRP A 151 7.63 5.89 -14.43
CA TRP A 151 7.77 4.57 -13.86
C TRP A 151 7.47 4.60 -12.37
N LEU A 152 6.82 3.54 -11.89
CA LEU A 152 6.73 3.21 -10.48
C LEU A 152 7.70 2.07 -10.19
N LEU A 153 8.71 2.31 -9.37
CA LEU A 153 9.58 1.27 -8.84
C LEU A 153 8.99 0.75 -7.53
N LEU A 154 8.54 -0.50 -7.51
CA LEU A 154 8.00 -1.16 -6.32
C LEU A 154 9.02 -2.13 -5.73
N ARG A 155 9.38 -1.97 -4.46
CA ARG A 155 10.24 -2.93 -3.75
C ARG A 155 9.49 -4.24 -3.50
N ASP A 156 10.12 -5.36 -3.82
CA ASP A 156 9.53 -6.70 -3.73
C ASP A 156 10.48 -7.68 -3.02
N SER A 157 10.04 -8.30 -1.93
CA SER A 157 10.86 -9.27 -1.20
C SER A 157 10.79 -10.70 -1.73
N LEU A 158 9.91 -11.03 -2.68
CA LEU A 158 9.57 -12.41 -3.07
C LEU A 158 10.78 -13.34 -3.25
N ASP A 159 11.82 -12.87 -3.94
CA ASP A 159 13.01 -13.67 -4.24
C ASP A 159 14.11 -13.49 -3.19
N SER A 160 14.31 -12.26 -2.72
CA SER A 160 15.40 -11.91 -1.80
C SER A 160 15.32 -12.63 -0.46
N THR A 161 14.12 -12.94 0.05
CA THR A 161 13.99 -13.72 1.29
C THR A 161 14.41 -15.17 1.10
N ARG A 162 14.24 -15.75 -0.09
CA ARG A 162 14.71 -17.11 -0.41
C ARG A 162 16.22 -17.17 -0.59
N GLN A 163 16.79 -16.13 -1.18
CA GLN A 163 18.22 -16.05 -1.50
C GLN A 163 19.06 -15.49 -0.34
N GLY A 164 18.47 -15.18 0.81
CA GLY A 164 19.19 -14.57 1.95
C GLY A 164 19.70 -13.15 1.69
N VAL A 165 19.23 -12.49 0.62
CA VAL A 165 19.76 -11.19 0.18
C VAL A 165 19.07 -10.05 0.96
N ARG A 166 19.88 -9.17 1.57
CA ARG A 166 19.39 -8.00 2.32
C ARG A 166 18.79 -6.91 1.41
N LYS A 167 19.32 -6.76 0.18
CA LYS A 167 18.82 -5.82 -0.82
C LYS A 167 17.70 -6.48 -1.65
N HIS A 168 16.48 -5.95 -1.52
CA HIS A 168 15.34 -6.46 -2.29
C HIS A 168 15.31 -5.82 -3.68
N PRO A 169 15.10 -6.60 -4.75
CA PRO A 169 14.94 -6.06 -6.08
C PRO A 169 13.68 -5.18 -6.17
N ARG A 170 13.70 -4.26 -7.14
CA ARG A 170 12.54 -3.41 -7.45
C ARG A 170 11.90 -3.85 -8.76
N LEU A 171 10.58 -3.98 -8.76
CA LEU A 171 9.77 -4.16 -9.95
C LEU A 171 9.46 -2.79 -10.56
N ALA A 172 9.94 -2.52 -11.76
CA ALA A 172 9.55 -1.35 -12.52
C ALA A 172 8.18 -1.57 -13.18
N ILE A 173 7.24 -0.68 -12.89
CA ILE A 173 5.86 -0.68 -13.39
C ILE A 173 5.69 0.59 -14.24
N PRO A 174 5.51 0.48 -15.55
CA PRO A 174 5.32 1.62 -16.44
C PRO A 174 3.95 2.27 -16.21
N LEU A 175 3.91 3.60 -16.18
CA LEU A 175 2.69 4.38 -15.99
C LEU A 175 2.30 5.11 -17.28
N SER A 176 1.00 5.37 -17.45
CA SER A 176 0.47 6.19 -18.56
C SER A 176 -0.28 7.42 -17.99
N PRO A 177 0.42 8.38 -17.38
CA PRO A 177 -0.20 9.58 -16.85
C PRO A 177 -0.68 10.52 -17.96
N SER A 178 -1.79 11.23 -17.72
CA SER A 178 -2.25 12.35 -18.54
C SER A 178 -1.70 13.65 -17.97
N SER A 179 -1.87 14.77 -18.69
CA SER A 179 -1.53 16.11 -18.19
C SER A 179 -2.14 16.40 -16.82
N TYR A 180 -3.40 16.00 -16.61
CA TYR A 180 -4.08 16.07 -15.32
C TYR A 180 -3.33 15.31 -14.22
N HIS A 181 -2.95 14.04 -14.47
CA HIS A 181 -2.20 13.24 -13.49
C HIS A 181 -0.86 13.89 -13.13
N LEU A 182 -0.15 14.45 -14.11
CA LEU A 182 1.14 15.10 -13.89
C LEU A 182 1.02 16.37 -13.07
N ASN A 183 0.01 17.20 -13.33
CA ASN A 183 -0.23 18.42 -12.56
C ASN A 183 -0.50 18.09 -11.08
N GLN A 184 -1.27 17.04 -10.80
CA GLN A 184 -1.57 16.61 -9.45
C GLN A 184 -0.39 15.91 -8.74
N LEU A 185 0.45 15.18 -9.48
CA LEU A 185 1.67 14.59 -8.91
C LEU A 185 2.76 15.63 -8.64
N ARG A 186 2.72 16.79 -9.32
CA ARG A 186 3.64 17.92 -9.08
C ARG A 186 3.24 18.77 -7.88
N SER A 187 1.95 18.88 -7.58
CA SER A 187 1.46 19.72 -6.48
C SER A 187 1.81 19.19 -5.10
N ALA A 188 2.07 17.87 -4.97
CA ALA A 188 2.40 17.27 -3.68
C ALA A 188 3.16 15.93 -3.81
N THR A 189 4.06 15.67 -2.86
CA THR A 189 4.81 14.42 -2.77
C THR A 189 3.90 13.28 -2.29
N ALA A 190 3.77 12.23 -3.12
CA ALA A 190 3.02 11.02 -2.77
C ALA A 190 3.58 10.37 -1.48
N LYS A 191 2.72 10.16 -0.48
CA LYS A 191 3.08 9.52 0.80
C LYS A 191 2.84 8.01 0.79
N SER A 192 1.84 7.58 0.04
CA SER A 192 1.51 6.18 -0.16
C SER A 192 1.00 5.97 -1.57
N ILE A 193 1.20 4.75 -2.06
CA ILE A 193 0.57 4.27 -3.27
C ILE A 193 -0.29 3.06 -2.99
N GLN A 194 -1.27 2.85 -3.85
CA GLN A 194 -2.12 1.69 -3.85
C GLN A 194 -2.19 1.13 -5.26
N ILE A 195 -1.81 -0.13 -5.43
CA ILE A 195 -1.90 -0.85 -6.70
C ILE A 195 -3.20 -1.63 -6.69
N VAL A 196 -4.08 -1.32 -7.63
CA VAL A 196 -5.43 -1.91 -7.73
C VAL A 196 -5.61 -2.56 -9.08
N LYS A 197 -6.21 -3.75 -9.08
CA LYS A 197 -6.82 -4.35 -10.26
C LYS A 197 -8.33 -4.11 -10.21
N ASP A 198 -8.87 -3.41 -11.20
CA ASP A 198 -10.29 -3.11 -11.26
C ASP A 198 -11.14 -4.32 -11.73
N GLN A 199 -12.45 -4.14 -11.78
CA GLN A 199 -13.40 -5.17 -12.25
C GLN A 199 -13.22 -5.48 -13.74
N ARG A 200 -12.78 -4.51 -14.55
CA ARG A 200 -12.44 -4.66 -15.97
C ARG A 200 -11.05 -5.27 -16.19
N ARG A 201 -10.42 -5.78 -15.12
CA ARG A 201 -9.07 -6.38 -15.09
C ARG A 201 -7.94 -5.42 -15.48
N LYS A 202 -8.19 -4.11 -15.52
CA LYS A 202 -7.16 -3.08 -15.73
C LYS A 202 -6.44 -2.76 -14.43
N TRP A 203 -5.18 -2.36 -14.55
CA TRP A 203 -4.30 -2.04 -13.45
C TRP A 203 -4.15 -0.53 -13.27
N TRP A 204 -4.21 -0.11 -12.02
CA TRP A 204 -4.16 1.29 -11.62
C TRP A 204 -3.22 1.47 -10.44
N VAL A 205 -2.56 2.62 -10.40
CA VAL A 205 -1.79 3.10 -9.25
C VAL A 205 -2.50 4.34 -8.74
N SER A 206 -3.08 4.24 -7.55
CA SER A 206 -3.60 5.39 -6.82
C SER A 206 -2.51 5.92 -5.90
N SER A 207 -2.19 7.19 -5.98
CA SER A 207 -1.26 7.86 -5.07
C SER A 207 -2.04 8.77 -4.13
N SER A 208 -1.71 8.74 -2.85
CA SER A 208 -2.26 9.65 -1.85
C SER A 208 -1.26 10.77 -1.60
N CYS A 209 -1.67 11.99 -1.93
CA CYS A 209 -0.88 13.20 -1.79
C CYS A 209 -1.59 14.12 -0.78
N PRO A 210 -0.95 14.49 0.34
CA PRO A 210 -1.49 15.53 1.20
C PRO A 210 -1.49 16.84 0.40
N GLU A 211 -2.64 17.49 0.30
CA GLU A 211 -2.73 18.82 -0.31
C GLU A 211 -1.86 19.77 0.51
N VAL A 212 -0.94 20.46 -0.17
CA VAL A 212 -0.25 21.60 0.44
C VAL A 212 -1.31 22.68 0.53
N GLY A 213 -1.82 22.93 1.75
CA GLY A 213 -2.85 23.94 1.95
C GLY A 213 -2.42 25.25 1.32
N GLN A 214 -3.13 25.71 0.30
CA GLN A 214 -3.10 27.10 -0.08
C GLN A 214 -3.74 27.87 1.08
N SER A 215 -2.89 28.36 1.98
CA SER A 215 -3.32 29.37 2.94
C SER A 215 -3.75 30.60 2.15
N TRP A 216 -5.05 30.87 2.12
CA TRP A 216 -5.56 32.20 1.82
C TRP A 216 -5.20 33.12 2.99
N THR A 217 -3.98 33.65 2.98
CA THR A 217 -3.61 34.92 3.62
C THR A 217 -2.37 35.46 2.95
N SER A 218 -2.47 36.74 2.61
CA SER A 218 -1.51 37.55 1.88
C SER A 218 -0.10 37.59 2.47
N LEU A 219 0.83 38.04 1.60
CA LEU A 219 2.04 38.83 1.87
C LEU A 219 3.38 38.09 2.09
N ARG A 220 4.29 38.48 1.18
CA ARG A 220 5.77 38.47 1.25
C ARG A 220 6.50 37.17 0.86
N GLY A 221 6.78 37.10 -0.44
CA GLY A 221 8.16 37.12 -0.92
C GLY A 221 9.01 35.88 -0.66
N ALA A 222 8.97 34.93 -1.59
CA ALA A 222 10.16 34.17 -1.99
C ALA A 222 9.92 33.61 -3.40
N TYR A 223 10.57 34.26 -4.36
CA TYR A 223 10.72 33.81 -5.75
C TYR A 223 11.57 32.53 -5.74
N ILE A 224 11.10 31.44 -6.33
CA ILE A 224 11.94 30.30 -6.73
C ILE A 224 11.68 30.08 -8.23
N PRO A 225 12.70 30.12 -9.09
CA PRO A 225 12.52 30.28 -10.52
C PRO A 225 11.97 29.01 -11.21
N PRO A 226 11.28 29.15 -12.36
CA PRO A 226 10.93 28.04 -13.21
C PRO A 226 12.19 27.47 -13.88
N CYS A 227 12.30 26.14 -13.93
CA CYS A 227 13.30 25.47 -14.76
C CYS A 227 13.06 25.81 -16.24
N GLY A 228 13.92 26.63 -16.84
CA GLY A 228 14.30 26.54 -18.26
C GLY A 228 15.57 25.70 -18.38
N ASN A 229 15.95 25.13 -19.53
CA ASN A 229 15.41 25.07 -20.89
C ASN A 229 15.47 23.61 -21.36
#